data_AF-A0A3D4DJ01-F1
#
_entry.id   AF-A0A3D4DJ01-F1
#
_cell.length_a   1.000
_cell.length_b   1.000
_cell.length_c   1.000
_cell.angle_alpha   90.00
_cell.angle_beta   90.00
_cell.angle_gamma   90.00
#
_symmetry.space_group_name_H-M   'P 1'
#
loop_
_entity.id
_entity.type
_entity.pdbx_description
1 polymer ?
#
loop_
_entity_poly.entity_id
_entity_poly.type
_entity_poly.pdbx_seq_one_letter_code
_entity_poly.pdbx_strand_id
1 'polypeptide(L)'
;MSVEFKNIKKANLIIDEIYYGGVEPNLSSEVISKLMGCGNSGGFRTVNNKKTNQNAYCVLFSTGEDEDWKDYIDTELGRFVYYGDNKKEGHSLHNTKKMEMRFLENALKN
;
A
#
# COMPACT_ATOMS: atom_id res chain seq x y z
N MET A 1 20.38 3.45 1.02
CA MET A 1 20.71 4.60 0.14
C MET A 1 19.40 5.41 0.04
N SER A 2 19.32 6.50 -0.74
CA SER A 2 18.04 7.20 -0.90
C SER A 2 17.79 7.70 -2.32
N VAL A 3 16.51 7.77 -2.68
CA VAL A 3 16.05 8.26 -3.98
C VAL A 3 15.22 9.53 -3.81
N GLU A 4 15.69 10.60 -4.44
CA GLU A 4 15.00 11.89 -4.50
C GLU A 4 13.71 11.83 -5.33
N PHE A 5 12.71 12.64 -4.95
CA PHE A 5 11.39 12.66 -5.58
C PHE A 5 11.44 12.82 -7.12
N LYS A 6 12.37 13.66 -7.62
CA LYS A 6 12.58 13.89 -9.06
C LYS A 6 12.99 12.65 -9.86
N ASN A 7 13.56 11.64 -9.19
CA ASN A 7 14.07 10.42 -9.80
C ASN A 7 13.12 9.22 -9.65
N ILE A 8 12.05 9.34 -8.85
CA ILE A 8 11.14 8.24 -8.46
C ILE A 8 10.56 7.48 -9.66
N LYS A 9 10.15 8.17 -10.72
CA LYS A 9 9.50 7.54 -11.88
C LYS A 9 10.37 6.53 -12.62
N LYS A 10 11.69 6.57 -12.42
CA LYS A 10 12.66 5.67 -13.07
C LYS A 10 13.41 4.81 -12.05
N ALA A 11 13.04 4.89 -10.78
CA ALA A 11 13.73 4.19 -9.72
C ALA A 11 13.34 2.70 -9.72
N ASN A 12 14.32 1.86 -9.40
CA ASN A 12 14.05 0.46 -9.06
C ASN A 12 13.51 0.38 -7.63
N LEU A 13 12.82 -0.72 -7.31
CA LEU A 13 12.46 -1.07 -5.93
C LEU A 13 13.59 -1.90 -5.31
N ILE A 14 14.30 -1.27 -4.39
CA ILE A 14 15.38 -1.86 -3.59
C ILE A 14 14.88 -2.00 -2.15
N ILE A 15 15.16 -3.15 -1.53
CA ILE A 15 14.82 -3.45 -0.13
C ILE A 15 15.47 -2.42 0.80
N ASP A 16 14.71 -1.94 1.78
CA ASP A 16 15.11 -0.96 2.82
C ASP A 16 15.61 0.39 2.29
N GLU A 17 15.36 0.69 1.02
CA GLU A 17 15.73 1.96 0.40
C GLU A 17 14.71 3.06 0.73
N ILE A 18 15.20 4.27 1.00
CA ILE A 18 14.35 5.43 1.32
C ILE A 18 13.96 6.16 0.03
N TYR A 19 12.66 6.34 -0.21
CA TYR A 19 12.12 7.10 -1.34
C TYR A 19 11.44 8.38 -0.82
N TYR A 20 12.01 9.53 -1.15
CA TYR A 20 11.49 10.81 -0.65
C TYR A 20 10.26 11.28 -1.43
N GLY A 21 9.31 11.86 -0.68
CA GLY A 21 8.21 12.63 -1.25
C GLY A 21 8.65 14.00 -1.76
N GLY A 22 7.76 14.66 -2.49
CA GLY A 22 7.95 16.04 -2.93
C GLY A 22 7.87 17.05 -1.79
N VAL A 23 8.18 18.31 -2.09
CA VAL A 23 8.16 19.42 -1.12
C VAL A 23 6.80 20.10 -0.97
N GLU A 24 5.89 19.89 -1.92
CA GLU A 24 4.56 20.50 -1.89
C GLU A 24 3.70 19.91 -0.76
N PRO A 25 2.94 20.72 -0.02
CA PRO A 25 2.15 20.27 1.13
C PRO A 25 0.81 19.65 0.71
N ASN A 26 0.80 18.89 -0.39
CA ASN A 26 -0.40 18.28 -0.94
C ASN A 26 -0.09 16.91 -1.56
N LEU A 27 -1.13 16.18 -1.98
CA LEU A 27 -1.02 14.81 -2.50
C LEU A 27 -0.20 14.67 -3.79
N SER A 28 0.17 15.78 -4.45
CA SER A 28 1.11 15.73 -5.57
C SER A 28 2.51 15.26 -5.14
N SER A 29 2.90 15.51 -3.89
CA SER A 29 4.19 15.10 -3.30
C SER A 29 4.23 13.66 -2.79
N GLU A 30 3.09 12.97 -2.74
CA GLU A 30 3.02 11.60 -2.24
C GLU A 30 3.87 10.67 -3.13
N VAL A 31 4.73 9.83 -2.56
CA VAL A 31 5.76 9.11 -3.32
C VAL A 31 5.28 7.78 -3.91
N ILE A 32 4.42 7.04 -3.20
CA ILE A 32 4.06 5.66 -3.56
C ILE A 32 3.27 5.63 -4.86
N SER A 33 2.36 6.56 -5.10
CA SER A 33 1.59 6.60 -6.36
C SER A 33 2.47 6.90 -7.57
N LYS A 34 3.63 7.55 -7.37
CA LYS A 34 4.57 7.95 -8.44
C LYS A 34 5.55 6.81 -8.72
N LEU A 35 5.90 6.05 -7.68
CA LEU A 35 6.76 4.87 -7.74
C LEU A 35 6.00 3.65 -8.28
N MET A 36 4.78 3.43 -7.79
CA MET A 36 4.01 2.20 -8.00
C MET A 36 2.78 2.39 -8.89
N GLY A 37 2.49 3.59 -9.41
CA GLY A 37 1.34 3.79 -10.30
C GLY A 37 -0.03 3.45 -9.70
N CYS A 38 -0.14 3.34 -8.38
CA CYS A 38 -1.38 3.09 -7.65
C CYS A 38 -2.10 4.38 -7.27
N GLY A 39 -3.20 4.30 -6.52
CA GLY A 39 -3.81 5.46 -5.88
C GLY A 39 -2.83 6.18 -4.92
N ASN A 40 -3.12 7.43 -4.57
CA ASN A 40 -2.28 8.26 -3.69
C ASN A 40 -2.77 8.31 -2.23
N SER A 41 -3.72 7.44 -1.84
CA SER A 41 -4.29 7.41 -0.49
C SER A 41 -4.80 6.03 -0.06
N GLY A 42 -4.82 5.79 1.25
CA GLY A 42 -5.22 4.53 1.90
C GLY A 42 -4.05 3.58 2.14
N GLY A 43 -4.29 2.60 3.03
CA GLY A 43 -3.30 1.60 3.42
C GLY A 43 -3.21 0.47 2.40
N PHE A 44 -4.35 0.00 1.88
CA PHE A 44 -4.38 -0.94 0.77
C PHE A 44 -4.63 -0.25 -0.57
N ARG A 45 -3.73 -0.43 -1.54
CA ARG A 45 -3.81 0.23 -2.85
C ARG A 45 -3.69 -0.78 -3.98
N THR A 46 -4.77 -0.98 -4.73
CA THR A 46 -4.80 -1.92 -5.87
C THR A 46 -4.42 -1.24 -7.17
N VAL A 47 -3.81 -2.02 -8.06
CA VAL A 47 -3.63 -1.65 -9.47
C VAL A 47 -4.20 -2.75 -10.33
N ASN A 48 -5.03 -2.35 -11.29
CA ASN A 48 -5.62 -3.26 -12.26
C ASN A 48 -4.85 -3.21 -13.57
N ASN A 49 -4.78 -4.35 -14.25
CA ASN A 49 -4.34 -4.42 -15.62
C ASN A 49 -5.34 -3.68 -16.51
N LYS A 50 -4.87 -2.66 -17.24
CA LYS A 50 -5.73 -1.81 -18.08
C LYS A 50 -6.47 -2.55 -19.19
N LYS A 51 -5.95 -3.70 -19.65
CA LYS A 51 -6.55 -4.50 -20.73
C LYS A 51 -7.59 -5.48 -20.22
N THR A 52 -7.31 -6.17 -19.11
CA THR A 52 -8.19 -7.22 -18.58
C THR A 52 -9.13 -6.72 -17.48
N ASN A 53 -8.89 -5.53 -16.94
CA ASN A 53 -9.54 -4.98 -15.75
C ASN A 53 -9.45 -5.89 -14.51
N GLN A 54 -8.52 -6.85 -14.51
CA GLN A 54 -8.23 -7.71 -13.37
C GLN A 54 -7.11 -7.10 -12.54
N ASN A 55 -7.09 -7.48 -11.26
CA ASN A 55 -6.02 -7.15 -10.32
C ASN A 55 -4.65 -7.54 -10.88
N ALA A 56 -3.72 -6.59 -10.98
CA ALA A 56 -2.34 -6.84 -11.38
C ALA A 56 -1.42 -6.98 -10.16
N TYR A 57 -1.55 -6.06 -9.19
CA TYR A 57 -0.83 -6.08 -7.92
C TYR A 57 -1.53 -5.19 -6.88
N CYS A 58 -1.05 -5.26 -5.65
CA CYS A 58 -1.42 -4.35 -4.57
C CYS A 58 -0.18 -3.78 -3.88
N VAL A 59 -0.35 -2.64 -3.22
CA VAL A 59 0.64 -2.02 -2.34
C VAL A 59 0.02 -1.91 -0.95
N LEU A 60 0.73 -2.39 0.06
CA LEU A 60 0.42 -2.17 1.46
C LEU A 60 1.25 -0.98 1.96
N PHE A 61 0.57 -0.01 2.55
CA PHE A 61 1.17 1.14 3.20
C PHE A 61 0.71 1.16 4.65
N SER A 62 1.67 1.19 5.57
CA SER A 62 1.43 1.36 6.99
C SER A 62 2.32 2.46 7.53
N THR A 63 1.79 3.26 8.44
CA THR A 63 2.58 4.18 9.27
C THR A 63 3.19 3.46 10.47
N GLY A 64 2.64 2.30 10.87
CA GLY A 64 2.99 1.61 12.11
C GLY A 64 2.55 2.34 13.39
N GLU A 65 1.74 3.41 13.26
CA GLU A 65 1.39 4.31 14.38
C GLU A 65 0.03 4.00 15.02
N ASP A 66 -0.74 3.05 14.47
CA ASP A 66 -2.05 2.71 15.01
C ASP A 66 -1.90 1.90 16.31
N GLU A 67 -2.39 2.45 17.43
CA GLU A 67 -2.23 1.83 18.76
C GLU A 67 -3.06 0.56 18.94
N ASP A 68 -4.23 0.49 18.33
CA ASP A 68 -5.16 -0.64 18.45
C ASP A 68 -4.82 -1.73 17.44
N TRP A 69 -4.37 -1.34 16.24
CA TRP A 69 -4.09 -2.21 15.11
C TRP A 69 -2.63 -2.08 14.67
N LYS A 70 -1.73 -2.63 15.48
CA LYS A 70 -0.27 -2.52 15.33
C LYS A 70 0.25 -3.40 14.19
N ASP A 71 0.24 -2.86 12.98
CA ASP A 71 1.00 -3.45 11.87
C ASP A 71 2.47 -3.60 12.27
N TYR A 72 3.10 -4.72 11.92
CA TYR A 72 4.51 -4.94 12.23
C TYR A 72 5.20 -5.81 11.19
N ILE A 73 6.51 -5.57 11.04
CA ILE A 73 7.40 -6.36 10.22
C ILE A 73 8.39 -7.12 11.12
N ASP A 74 8.41 -8.43 10.97
CA ASP A 74 9.44 -9.32 11.51
C ASP A 74 10.48 -9.51 10.41
N THR A 75 11.61 -8.82 10.57
CA THR A 75 12.71 -8.83 9.59
C THR A 75 13.54 -10.11 9.65
N GLU A 76 13.51 -10.85 10.76
CA GLU A 76 14.21 -12.13 10.90
C GLU A 76 13.47 -13.22 10.12
N LEU A 77 12.15 -13.26 10.23
CA LEU A 77 11.31 -14.23 9.53
C LEU A 77 10.82 -13.77 8.16
N GLY A 78 11.06 -12.51 7.78
CA GLY A 78 10.53 -11.91 6.55
C GLY A 78 9.01 -11.86 6.53
N ARG A 79 8.37 -11.69 7.70
CA ARG A 79 6.92 -11.70 7.85
C ARG A 79 6.40 -10.29 8.09
N PHE A 80 5.39 -9.89 7.32
CA PHE A 80 4.65 -8.67 7.59
C PHE A 80 3.23 -9.02 8.05
N VAL A 81 2.82 -8.45 9.18
CA VAL A 81 1.44 -8.54 9.69
C VAL A 81 0.76 -7.20 9.45
N TYR A 82 -0.35 -7.24 8.71
CA TYR A 82 -1.13 -6.07 8.31
C TYR A 82 -2.59 -6.23 8.75
N TYR A 83 -3.09 -5.24 9.47
CA TYR A 83 -4.47 -5.14 9.90
C TYR A 83 -5.21 -4.21 8.94
N GLY A 84 -6.14 -4.77 8.17
CA GLY A 84 -6.85 -4.07 7.10
C GLY A 84 -7.67 -2.86 7.55
N ASP A 85 -8.16 -2.11 6.57
CA ASP A 85 -8.67 -0.75 6.74
C ASP A 85 -10.09 -0.69 7.37
N ASN A 86 -10.68 -1.84 7.73
CA ASN A 86 -11.99 -1.92 8.41
C ASN A 86 -11.86 -1.79 9.93
N LYS A 87 -11.40 -0.63 10.39
CA LYS A 87 -11.11 -0.35 11.80
C LYS A 87 -12.30 0.23 12.59
N LYS A 88 -13.50 0.26 11.99
CA LYS A 88 -14.71 0.84 12.60
C LYS A 88 -15.88 -0.14 12.54
N GLU A 89 -16.64 -0.13 13.62
CA GLU A 89 -17.88 -0.91 13.78
C GLU A 89 -18.96 -0.48 12.77
N GLY A 90 -19.90 -1.37 12.45
CA GLY A 90 -21.07 -1.05 11.62
C GLY A 90 -20.97 -1.41 10.13
N HIS A 91 -19.85 -1.99 9.67
CA HIS A 91 -19.72 -2.54 8.33
C HIS A 91 -19.45 -4.05 8.39
N SER A 92 -20.14 -4.83 7.54
CA SER A 92 -19.81 -6.25 7.32
C SER A 92 -18.35 -6.36 6.90
N LEU A 93 -17.67 -7.44 7.32
CA LEU A 93 -16.25 -7.70 7.03
C LEU A 93 -15.91 -7.56 5.52
N HIS A 94 -16.85 -7.93 4.65
CA HIS A 94 -16.69 -7.87 3.19
C HIS A 94 -17.16 -6.54 2.57
N ASN A 95 -17.71 -5.63 3.38
CA ASN A 95 -18.28 -4.35 2.95
C ASN A 95 -17.36 -3.19 3.33
N THR A 96 -16.08 -3.28 2.97
CA THR A 96 -15.17 -2.14 3.04
C THR A 96 -15.31 -1.28 1.79
N LYS A 97 -15.17 0.05 1.93
CA LYS A 97 -15.30 1.02 0.82
C LYS A 97 -14.44 0.72 -0.42
N LYS A 98 -13.42 -0.14 -0.29
CA LYS A 98 -12.41 -0.39 -1.32
C LYS A 98 -12.28 -1.84 -1.80
N MET A 99 -13.17 -2.77 -1.40
CA MET A 99 -13.10 -4.20 -1.80
C MET A 99 -11.77 -4.91 -1.46
N GLU A 100 -10.98 -4.36 -0.52
CA GLU A 100 -9.64 -4.81 -0.17
C GLU A 100 -9.65 -6.25 0.35
N MET A 101 -10.65 -6.59 1.17
CA MET A 101 -10.81 -7.94 1.70
C MET A 101 -11.10 -8.98 0.62
N ARG A 102 -11.80 -8.58 -0.45
CA ARG A 102 -12.04 -9.45 -1.60
C ARG A 102 -10.76 -9.71 -2.40
N PHE A 103 -9.87 -8.72 -2.49
CA PHE A 103 -8.54 -8.92 -3.08
C PHE A 103 -7.73 -9.92 -2.25
N LEU A 104 -7.62 -9.67 -0.93
CA LEU A 104 -6.85 -10.51 -0.01
C LEU A 104 -7.36 -11.94 0.00
N GLU A 105 -8.67 -12.14 0.07
CA GLU A 105 -9.27 -13.48 -0.01
C GLU A 105 -8.91 -14.20 -1.32
N ASN A 106 -8.97 -13.51 -2.47
CA ASN A 106 -8.63 -14.14 -3.74
C ASN A 106 -7.12 -14.45 -3.85
N ALA A 107 -6.26 -13.62 -3.27
CA ALA A 107 -4.82 -13.83 -3.26
C ALA A 107 -4.40 -15.00 -2.34
N LEU A 108 -5.12 -15.21 -1.23
CA LEU A 108 -4.81 -16.19 -0.20
C LEU A 108 -5.52 -17.54 -0.38
N LYS A 109 -6.49 -17.67 -1.29
CA LYS A 109 -7.23 -18.91 -1.57
C LYS A 109 -6.51 -19.90 -2.51
N ASN A 110 -5.17 -19.79 -2.66
CA ASN A 110 -4.38 -20.75 -3.44
C ASN A 110 -3.88 -21.90 -2.55
#